data_AF-A0A6C1PL95-F1
#
_entry.id   AF-A0A6C1PL95-F1
#
_cell.length_a   1.000
_cell.length_b   1.000
_cell.length_c   1.000
_cell.angle_alpha   90.00
_cell.angle_beta   90.00
_cell.angle_gamma   90.00
#
_symmetry.space_group_name_H-M   'P 1'
#
loop_
_entity.id
_entity.type
_entity.pdbx_description
1 polymer ?
#
loop_
_entity_poly.entity_id
_entity_poly.type
_entity_poly.pdbx_seq_one_letter_code
_entity_poly.pdbx_strand_id
1 'polypeptide(L)' 'TYTLGTQRVTVDADRVVWSADRTHFVGSASTMTQCAAVLRAAGFSADETDALTRKNALAILG' A
#
# COMPACT_ATOMS: atom_id res chain seq x y z
N THR A 1 -0.80 -12.30 -9.66
CA THR A 1 -1.21 -11.21 -10.56
C THR A 1 -2.59 -10.73 -10.13
N TYR A 2 -2.84 -9.43 -10.12
CA TYR A 2 -4.15 -8.83 -9.84
C TYR A 2 -4.40 -7.63 -10.75
N THR A 3 -5.62 -7.09 -10.76
CA THR A 3 -5.99 -5.92 -11.58
C THR A 3 -6.18 -4.71 -10.68
N LEU A 4 -5.55 -3.57 -11.03
CA LEU A 4 -5.75 -2.28 -10.38
C LEU A 4 -6.23 -1.27 -11.43
N GLY A 5 -7.48 -0.82 -11.32
CA GLY A 5 -8.12 -0.01 -12.36
C GLY A 5 -8.19 -0.77 -13.69
N THR A 6 -7.62 -0.20 -14.76
CA THR A 6 -7.52 -0.83 -16.09
C THR A 6 -6.20 -1.56 -16.31
N GLN A 7 -5.30 -1.59 -15.33
CA GLN A 7 -3.97 -2.17 -15.47
C GLN A 7 -3.83 -3.52 -14.77
N ARG A 8 -3.08 -4.42 -15.42
CA ARG A 8 -2.72 -5.72 -14.87
C ARG A 8 -1.38 -5.60 -14.14
N VAL A 9 -1.38 -6.09 -12.91
CA VAL A 9 -0.27 -5.99 -11.96
C VAL A 9 0.30 -7.37 -11.67
N THR A 10 1.61 -7.51 -11.87
CA THR A 10 2.35 -8.75 -11.62
C THR A 10 3.18 -8.61 -10.35
N VAL A 11 3.14 -9.64 -9.51
CA VAL A 11 4.00 -9.74 -8.32
C VAL A 11 5.05 -10.78 -8.65
N ASP A 12 6.32 -10.37 -8.69
CA ASP A 12 7.44 -11.25 -9.04
C ASP A 12 7.92 -12.05 -7.80
N ALA A 13 8.88 -12.96 -7.98
CA ALA A 13 9.39 -13.84 -6.93
C ALA A 13 10.02 -13.07 -5.75
N ASP A 14 10.53 -11.87 -6.00
CA ASP A 14 11.08 -10.94 -5.01
C ASP A 14 10.02 -10.08 -4.30
N ARG A 15 8.73 -10.30 -4.61
CA ARG A 15 7.57 -9.54 -4.13
C ARG A 15 7.52 -8.10 -4.63
N VAL A 16 8.31 -7.74 -5.65
CA VAL A 16 8.22 -6.44 -6.32
C VAL A 16 7.01 -6.45 -7.27
N VAL A 17 6.28 -5.34 -7.23
CA VAL A 17 5.06 -5.14 -7.99
C VAL A 17 5.39 -4.41 -9.29
N TRP A 18 5.04 -5.02 -10.42
CA TRP A 18 5.33 -4.51 -11.76
C TRP A 18 4.04 -4.29 -12.55
N SER A 19 4.03 -3.27 -13.39
CA SER A 19 3.09 -3.21 -14.52
C SER A 19 3.32 -4.40 -15.45
N ALA A 20 2.31 -4.77 -16.23
CA ALA A 20 2.43 -5.83 -17.22
C ALA A 20 3.53 -5.58 -18.28
N ASP A 21 3.82 -4.31 -18.59
CA ASP A 21 4.85 -3.91 -19.56
C ASP A 21 6.23 -3.68 -18.91
N ARG A 22 6.36 -3.92 -17.60
CA ARG A 22 7.58 -3.69 -16.79
C ARG A 22 8.10 -2.25 -16.83
N THR A 23 7.35 -1.31 -17.39
CA THR A 23 7.61 0.11 -17.19
C THR A 23 7.20 0.42 -15.76
N HIS A 24 8.19 0.79 -14.94
CA HIS A 24 8.07 1.04 -13.50
C HIS A 24 6.64 1.47 -13.10
N PHE A 25 5.97 0.71 -12.21
CA PHE A 25 4.63 1.07 -11.73
C PHE A 25 4.80 2.30 -10.82
N VAL A 26 4.80 3.49 -11.44
CA VAL A 26 4.89 4.77 -10.72
C VAL A 26 3.57 4.97 -10.01
N GLY A 27 3.54 4.51 -8.77
CA GLY A 27 2.42 4.67 -7.86
C GLY A 27 2.79 4.16 -6.50
N SER A 28 3.78 4.81 -5.86
CA SER A 28 4.11 4.70 -4.43
C SER A 28 3.76 3.33 -3.83
N ALA A 29 4.63 2.33 -4.04
CA ALA A 29 4.56 1.07 -3.31
C ALA A 29 4.99 1.29 -1.86
N SER A 30 4.25 2.11 -1.11
CA SER A 30 4.39 2.22 0.32
C SER A 30 3.57 1.10 0.95
N THR A 31 4.27 0.16 1.58
CA THR A 31 3.63 -0.81 2.47
C THR A 31 2.91 -0.07 3.60
N MET A 32 1.89 -0.68 4.20
CA MET A 32 1.20 -0.08 5.35
C MET A 32 2.15 0.20 6.52
N THR A 33 3.21 -0.59 6.70
CA THR A 33 4.27 -0.34 7.68
C THR A 33 5.06 0.94 7.35
N GLN A 34 5.38 1.17 6.08
CA GLN A 34 6.05 2.40 5.63
C GLN A 34 5.13 3.61 5.81
N CYS A 35 3.85 3.50 5.46
CA CYS A 35 2.87 4.55 5.74
C CYS A 35 2.78 4.85 7.25
N ALA A 36 2.76 3.82 8.10
CA ALA A 36 2.70 3.98 9.55
C ALA A 36 3.97 4.63 10.13
N ALA A 37 5.14 4.41 9.53
CA ALA A 37 6.36 5.09 9.93
C ALA A 37 6.34 6.57 9.54
N VAL A 38 5.85 6.89 8.34
CA VAL A 38 5.71 8.28 7.86
C VAL A 38 4.71 9.06 8.70
N LEU A 39 3.55 8.48 9.03
CA LEU A 39 2.54 9.14 9.87
C LEU A 39 3.06 9.46 11.27
N ARG A 40 3.80 8.53 11.89
CA ARG A 40 4.44 8.77 13.18
C ARG A 40 5.50 9.86 13.11
N ALA A 41 6.32 9.87 12.06
CA ALA A 41 7.32 10.92 11.84
C ALA A 41 6.67 12.31 11.61
N ALA A 42 5.44 12.34 11.08
CA ALA A 42 4.66 13.56 10.90
C ALA A 42 3.91 14.01 12.17
N GLY A 43 4.02 13.28 13.29
CA GLY A 43 3.45 13.65 14.58
C GLY A 43 2.08 13.05 14.90
N PHE A 44 1.56 12.13 14.09
CA PHE A 44 0.33 11.42 14.40
C PHE A 44 0.54 10.46 15.58
N SER A 45 -0.48 10.33 16.41
CA SER A 45 -0.47 9.37 17.52
C SER A 45 -0.47 7.92 17.01
N ALA A 46 -0.13 7.00 17.92
CA ALA A 46 -0.18 5.57 17.61
C ALA A 46 -1.60 5.11 17.23
N ASP A 47 -2.62 5.64 17.91
CA ASP A 47 -4.02 5.30 17.67
C ASP A 47 -4.52 5.82 16.32
N GLU A 48 -4.19 7.06 15.96
CA GLU A 48 -4.53 7.62 14.64
C GLU A 48 -3.84 6.87 13.51
N THR A 49 -2.57 6.49 13.72
CA THR A 49 -1.81 5.72 12.74
C THR A 49 -2.42 4.32 12.52
N ASP A 50 -2.81 3.63 13.59
CA ASP A 50 -3.44 2.31 13.51
C ASP A 50 -4.84 2.38 12.89
N ALA A 51 -5.59 3.46 13.16
CA ALA A 51 -6.86 3.72 12.51
C ALA A 51 -6.71 3.88 10.99
N LEU A 52 -5.78 4.74 10.55
CA LEU A 52 -5.57 5.09 9.14
C LEU A 52 -4.94 3.96 8.31
N THR A 53 -4.11 3.11 8.91
CA THR A 53 -3.36 2.07 8.18
C THR A 53 -3.94 0.67 8.30
N ARG A 54 -4.88 0.45 9.22
CA ARG A 54 -5.43 -0.89 9.49
C ARG A 54 -6.93 -0.86 9.78
N LYS A 55 -7.38 -0.22 10.86
CA LYS A 55 -8.76 -0.38 11.36
C LYS A 55 -9.82 0.14 10.39
N ASN A 56 -9.60 1.30 9.78
CA ASN A 56 -10.58 1.89 8.85
C ASN A 56 -10.70 1.04 7.58
N ALA A 57 -9.58 0.53 7.07
CA ALA A 57 -9.59 -0.36 5.91
C ALA A 57 -10.32 -1.67 6.21
N LEU A 58 -10.09 -2.28 7.38
CA LEU A 58 -10.80 -3.48 7.82
C LEU A 58 -12.30 -3.24 8.01
N ALA A 59 -12.69 -2.11 8.62
CA ALA A 59 -14.09 -1.77 8.84
C ALA A 59 -14.89 -1.59 7.53
N ILE A 60 -14.22 -1.20 6.44
CA ILE A 60 -14.84 -1.09 5.11
C ILE A 60 -15.00 -2.46 4.44
N LEU A 61 -14.13 -3.42 4.75
CA LEU A 61 -14.10 -4.72 4.11
C LEU A 61 -15.04 -5.76 4.76
N GLY A 62 -15.55 -5.48 5.96
CA GLY A 62 -16.45 -6.38 6.72
C GLY A 62 -15.69 -7.30 7.65
#